data_AF-A0AAW2SMX3-F1
#
_entry.id   AF-A0AAW2SMX3-F1
#
_cell.length_a   1.000
_cell.length_b   1.000
_cell.length_c   1.000
_cell.angle_alpha   90.00
_cell.angle_beta   90.00
_cell.angle_gamma   90.00
#
_symmetry.space_group_name_H-M   'P 1'
#
loop_
_entity.id
_entity.type
_entity.pdbx_description
1 polymer ?
#
loop_
_entity_poly.entity_id
_entity_poly.type
_entity_poly.pdbx_seq_one_letter_code
_entity_poly.pdbx_strand_id
1 'polypeptide(L)'
;MYVVLLSEFLETASLRVWTWDDGTQSWRQIAAMPPSMSHKFYGKKVDINCTGAGKEMLVCVNSGQLCSYLMCNLAENEWVELPECNSNEEGREFVCAFSFEPRIEASIWGRM
;
A
#
# COMPACT_ATOMS: atom_id res chain seq x y z
N MET A 1 -15.68 0.78 0.10
CA MET A 1 -14.72 -0.07 -0.63
C MET A 1 -13.60 0.81 -1.13
N TYR A 2 -12.34 0.40 -0.97
CA TYR A 2 -11.19 1.14 -1.50
C TYR A 2 -10.54 0.39 -2.65
N VAL A 3 -10.02 1.14 -3.62
CA VAL A 3 -9.22 0.62 -4.72
C VAL A 3 -7.94 1.42 -4.80
N VAL A 4 -6.80 0.73 -4.90
CA VAL A 4 -5.48 1.35 -5.07
C VAL A 4 -5.00 1.09 -6.49
N LEU A 5 -4.62 2.16 -7.19
CA LEU A 5 -4.16 2.09 -8.57
C LEU A 5 -2.82 2.81 -8.70
N LEU A 6 -1.92 2.28 -9.51
CA LEU A 6 -0.77 3.02 -10.00
C LEU A 6 -1.20 3.86 -11.21
N SER A 7 -1.02 5.17 -11.11
CA SER A 7 -1.24 6.10 -12.23
C SER A 7 0.10 6.64 -12.70
N GLU A 8 0.38 6.49 -13.99
CA GLU A 8 1.57 7.04 -14.63
C GLU A 8 1.21 8.28 -15.46
N PHE A 9 1.97 9.36 -15.29
CA PHE A 9 1.79 10.61 -16.02
C PHE A 9 3.09 11.41 -15.99
N LEU A 10 3.48 12.05 -17.10
CA LEU A 10 4.68 12.91 -17.21
C LEU A 10 5.94 12.31 -16.57
N GLU A 11 6.29 11.08 -16.97
CA GLU A 11 7.51 10.39 -16.49
C GLU A 11 7.57 10.14 -14.97
N THR A 12 6.43 10.21 -14.29
CA THR A 12 6.27 9.80 -12.90
C THR A 12 5.13 8.80 -12.76
N ALA A 13 5.18 8.02 -11.68
CA ALA A 13 4.05 7.23 -11.21
C ALA A 13 3.55 7.78 -9.88
N SER A 14 2.31 7.47 -9.50
CA SER A 14 1.73 7.78 -8.18
C SER A 14 0.69 6.71 -7.83
N LEU A 15 0.81 6.15 -6.63
CA LEU A 15 -0.23 5.30 -6.06
C LEU A 15 -1.39 6.18 -5.59
N ARG A 16 -2.60 5.83 -6.01
CA ARG A 16 -3.81 6.60 -5.73
C ARG A 16 -4.88 5.71 -5.13
N VAL A 17 -5.50 6.20 -4.06
CA VAL A 17 -6.60 5.51 -3.39
C VAL A 17 -7.91 6.14 -3.84
N TRP A 18 -8.84 5.29 -4.22
CA TRP A 18 -10.18 5.65 -4.66
C TRP A 18 -11.23 4.98 -3.77
N THR A 19 -12.34 5.67 -3.54
CA THR A 19 -13.54 5.10 -2.93
C THR A 19 -14.73 5.36 -3.84
N TRP A 20 -15.72 4.46 -3.78
CA TRP A 20 -17.02 4.71 -4.37
C TRP A 20 -17.79 5.71 -3.49
N ASP A 21 -18.42 6.70 -4.13
CA ASP A 21 -19.31 7.68 -3.50
C ASP A 21 -20.75 7.38 -3.96
N ASP A 22 -21.58 6.91 -3.02
CA ASP A 22 -22.97 6.56 -3.30
C ASP A 22 -23.84 7.78 -3.61
N GLY A 23 -23.48 8.96 -3.12
CA GLY A 23 -24.23 10.19 -3.35
C GLY A 23 -24.07 10.71 -4.77
N THR A 24 -22.84 10.62 -5.32
CA THR A 24 -22.54 11.05 -6.69
C THR A 24 -22.52 9.90 -7.70
N GLN A 25 -22.71 8.66 -7.25
CA GLN A 25 -22.60 7.43 -8.04
C GLN A 25 -21.30 7.40 -8.88
N SER A 26 -20.18 7.76 -8.25
CA SER A 26 -18.91 7.87 -8.95
C SER A 26 -17.73 7.51 -8.05
N TRP A 27 -16.60 7.18 -8.69
CA TRP A 27 -15.34 6.97 -7.99
C TRP A 27 -14.69 8.32 -7.65
N ARG A 28 -14.31 8.47 -6.38
CA ARG A 28 -13.62 9.66 -5.87
C ARG A 28 -12.22 9.28 -5.37
N GLN A 29 -11.22 10.01 -5.86
CA GLN A 29 -9.85 9.90 -5.34
C GLN A 29 -9.80 10.55 -3.95
N ILE A 30 -9.26 9.83 -2.97
CA ILE A 30 -9.17 10.29 -1.58
C ILE A 30 -7.74 10.43 -1.07
N ALA A 31 -6.78 9.77 -1.72
CA ALA A 31 -5.36 9.89 -1.40
C ALA A 31 -4.51 9.72 -2.67
N ALA A 32 -3.35 10.37 -2.69
CA ALA A 32 -2.37 10.25 -3.75
C ALA A 32 -0.96 10.36 -3.16
N MET A 33 -0.12 9.36 -3.44
CA MET A 33 1.26 9.35 -3.00
C MET A 33 2.05 10.48 -3.69
N PRO A 34 2.86 11.23 -2.94
CA PRO A 34 3.72 12.26 -3.50
C PRO A 34 4.68 11.69 -4.57
N PRO A 35 4.90 12.40 -5.69
CA PRO A 35 5.79 11.94 -6.77
C PRO A 35 7.21 11.56 -6.31
N SER A 36 7.73 12.24 -5.28
CA SER A 36 9.05 11.97 -4.70
C SER A 36 9.20 10.55 -4.14
N MET A 37 8.11 9.91 -3.73
CA MET A 37 8.12 8.54 -3.21
C MET A 37 7.80 7.49 -4.28
N SER A 38 7.00 7.85 -5.27
CA SER A 38 6.42 6.92 -6.23
C SER A 38 7.18 6.81 -7.56
N HIS A 39 8.15 7.69 -7.83
CA HIS A 39 8.93 7.66 -9.08
C HIS A 39 9.57 6.29 -9.36
N LYS A 40 10.01 5.57 -8.32
CA LYS A 40 10.60 4.23 -8.44
C LYS A 40 9.67 3.16 -9.03
N PHE A 41 8.36 3.43 -9.12
CA PHE A 41 7.36 2.54 -9.72
C PHE A 41 7.11 2.84 -11.20
N TYR A 42 7.60 3.95 -11.72
CA TYR A 42 7.38 4.34 -13.11
C TYR A 42 7.96 3.32 -14.10
N GLY A 43 7.15 2.93 -15.08
CA GLY A 43 7.48 1.95 -16.11
C GLY A 43 7.51 0.51 -15.62
N LYS A 44 7.16 0.25 -14.35
CA LYS A 44 7.18 -1.09 -13.77
C LYS A 44 5.80 -1.73 -13.86
N LYS A 45 5.77 -2.98 -14.34
CA LYS A 45 4.60 -3.84 -14.17
C LYS A 45 4.57 -4.32 -12.73
N VAL A 46 3.71 -3.69 -11.93
CA VAL A 46 3.55 -4.00 -10.51
C VAL A 46 2.24 -4.72 -10.24
N ASP A 47 2.26 -5.63 -9.28
CA ASP A 47 1.08 -6.14 -8.59
C ASP A 47 0.88 -5.32 -7.31
N ILE A 48 -0.37 -4.91 -7.06
CA ILE A 48 -0.74 -4.07 -5.93
C ILE A 48 -1.82 -4.79 -5.16
N ASN A 49 -1.58 -4.97 -3.87
CA ASN A 49 -2.58 -5.43 -2.92
C ASN A 49 -2.57 -4.51 -1.71
N CYS A 50 -3.71 -4.43 -1.04
CA CYS A 50 -3.87 -3.51 0.09
C CYS A 50 -4.88 -4.05 1.09
N THR A 51 -4.70 -3.66 2.35
CA THR A 51 -5.68 -3.88 3.41
C THR A 51 -5.78 -2.63 4.26
N GLY A 52 -6.95 -2.39 4.86
CA GLY A 52 -7.20 -1.18 5.64
C GLY A 52 -7.87 -1.49 6.97
N ALA A 53 -7.55 -0.68 7.98
CA ALA A 53 -8.17 -0.69 9.29
C ALA A 53 -8.40 0.76 9.74
N GLY A 54 -9.67 1.14 9.93
CA GLY A 54 -10.03 2.52 10.27
C GLY A 54 -9.57 3.53 9.21
N LYS A 55 -8.64 4.41 9.57
CA LYS A 55 -8.08 5.46 8.71
C LYS A 55 -6.71 5.10 8.12
N GLU A 56 -6.20 3.91 8.41
CA GLU A 56 -4.89 3.46 7.96
C GLU A 56 -5.04 2.36 6.91
N MET A 57 -4.14 2.37 5.94
CA MET A 57 -4.09 1.37 4.88
C MET A 57 -2.65 0.93 4.66
N LEU A 58 -2.43 -0.39 4.69
CA LEU A 58 -1.21 -1.01 4.22
C LEU A 58 -1.36 -1.33 2.74
N VAL A 59 -0.40 -0.90 1.94
CA VAL A 59 -0.30 -1.16 0.50
C VAL A 59 1.02 -1.87 0.23
N CYS A 60 0.96 -3.04 -0.39
CA CYS A 60 2.13 -3.74 -0.89
C CYS A 60 2.22 -3.60 -2.40
N VAL A 61 3.42 -3.27 -2.88
CA VAL A 61 3.72 -3.14 -4.30
C VAL A 61 4.81 -4.13 -4.67
N ASN A 62 4.47 -5.08 -5.54
CA ASN A 62 5.35 -6.17 -5.93
C ASN A 62 5.70 -6.07 -7.42
N SER A 63 6.94 -6.35 -7.77
CA SER A 63 7.38 -6.66 -9.13
C SER A 63 8.51 -7.67 -9.08
N GLY A 64 8.95 -8.19 -10.23
CA GLY A 64 10.05 -9.17 -10.27
C GLY A 64 11.38 -8.67 -9.67
N GLN A 65 11.52 -7.36 -9.41
CA GLN A 65 12.74 -6.77 -8.84
C GLN A 65 12.46 -5.84 -7.65
N LEU A 66 11.19 -5.58 -7.29
CA LEU A 66 10.82 -4.60 -6.28
C LEU A 66 9.76 -5.18 -5.35
N CYS A 67 9.94 -4.95 -4.06
CA CYS A 67 8.97 -5.26 -3.03
C CYS A 67 8.95 -4.07 -2.07
N SER A 68 7.85 -3.31 -2.05
CA SER A 68 7.70 -2.13 -1.20
C SER A 68 6.43 -2.24 -0.35
N TYR A 69 6.54 -1.79 0.90
CA TYR A 69 5.46 -1.78 1.89
C TYR A 69 5.18 -0.34 2.29
N LEU A 70 3.94 0.09 2.17
CA LEU A 70 3.57 1.49 2.31
C LEU A 70 2.38 1.60 3.25
N MET A 71 2.52 2.45 4.27
CA MET A 71 1.41 2.88 5.10
C MET A 71 0.84 4.18 4.54
N CYS A 72 -0.48 4.23 4.40
CA CYS A 72 -1.23 5.41 4.02
C CYS A 72 -2.21 5.79 5.13
N ASN A 73 -2.10 7.01 5.64
CA ASN A 73 -3.13 7.62 6.47
C ASN A 73 -4.14 8.32 5.55
N LEU A 74 -5.34 7.74 5.44
CA LEU A 74 -6.40 8.22 4.55
C LEU A 74 -7.01 9.55 4.99
N ALA A 75 -6.85 9.95 6.26
CA ALA A 75 -7.40 11.21 6.76
C ALA A 75 -6.47 12.38 6.45
N GLU A 76 -5.16 12.18 6.61
CA GLU A 76 -4.14 13.22 6.39
C GLU A 76 -3.51 13.16 4.98
N ASN A 77 -3.82 12.11 4.20
CA ASN A 77 -3.16 11.78 2.93
C ASN A 77 -1.62 11.70 3.07
N GLU A 78 -1.18 11.13 4.19
CA GLU A 78 0.24 10.92 4.48
C GLU A 78 0.65 9.50 4.10
N TRP A 79 1.86 9.38 3.57
CA TRP A 79 2.44 8.12 3.10
C TRP A 79 3.78 7.91 3.77
N VAL A 80 4.00 6.70 4.28
CA VAL A 80 5.26 6.28 4.88
C VAL A 80 5.64 4.94 4.26
N GLU A 81 6.88 4.82 3.80
CA GLU A 81 7.43 3.53 3.41
C GLU A 81 7.98 2.81 4.63
N LEU A 82 7.55 1.57 4.84
CA LEU A 82 8.06 0.73 5.92
C LEU A 82 9.41 0.11 5.51
N PRO A 83 10.30 -0.17 6.48
CA PRO A 83 11.57 -0.85 6.21
C PRO A 83 11.37 -2.20 5.50
N GLU A 84 12.32 -2.57 4.64
CA GLU A 84 12.35 -3.94 4.09
C GLU A 84 12.60 -4.93 5.24
N CYS A 85 11.69 -5.87 5.48
CA CYS A 85 11.83 -6.92 6.51
C CYS A 85 12.76 -8.08 6.08
N ASN A 86 13.53 -7.93 5.00
CA ASN A 86 14.30 -9.03 4.44
C ASN A 86 15.58 -9.26 5.24
N SER A 87 15.67 -10.42 5.89
CA SER A 87 16.84 -10.84 6.66
C SER A 87 17.94 -11.48 5.81
N ASN A 88 17.75 -11.77 4.52
CA ASN A 88 18.78 -12.33 3.62
C ASN A 88 18.48 -12.03 2.14
N GLU A 89 19.54 -11.97 1.32
CA GLU A 89 19.54 -11.65 -0.12
C GLU A 89 18.92 -12.74 -1.03
N GLU A 90 18.47 -13.85 -0.46
CA GLU A 90 17.92 -14.99 -1.19
C GLU A 90 16.44 -14.78 -1.50
N GLY A 91 16.18 -14.09 -2.60
CA GLY A 91 14.87 -14.04 -3.26
C GLY A 91 13.85 -13.14 -2.56
N ARG A 92 13.52 -12.02 -3.20
CA ARG A 92 12.36 -11.20 -2.80
C ARG A 92 11.10 -12.01 -3.05
N GLU A 93 10.48 -12.53 -1.99
CA GLU A 93 9.19 -13.22 -2.07
C GLU A 93 8.06 -12.22 -2.34
N PHE A 94 7.03 -12.66 -3.08
CA PHE A 94 5.81 -11.89 -3.29
C PHE A 94 5.08 -11.70 -1.96
N VAL A 95 4.71 -10.46 -1.64
CA VAL A 95 4.05 -10.14 -0.38
C VAL A 95 2.61 -9.68 -0.57
N CYS A 96 1.76 -10.07 0.39
CA CYS A 96 0.35 -9.72 0.38
C CYS A 96 -0.05 -9.07 1.72
N ALA A 97 -0.74 -7.93 1.63
CA ALA A 97 -1.36 -7.26 2.74
C ALA A 97 -2.60 -8.06 3.18
N PHE A 98 -2.59 -8.52 4.42
CA PHE A 98 -3.70 -9.26 5.00
C PHE A 98 -4.09 -8.63 6.34
N SER A 99 -5.35 -8.25 6.49
CA SER A 99 -5.90 -7.85 7.79
C SER A 99 -6.39 -9.11 8.50
N PHE A 100 -5.90 -9.32 9.71
CA PHE A 100 -6.39 -10.35 10.60
C PHE A 100 -6.95 -9.67 11.85
N GLU A 101 -8.09 -10.15 12.32
CA GLU A 101 -8.59 -9.84 13.65
C GLU A 101 -7.95 -10.88 14.60
N PRO A 102 -6.88 -10.52 15.34
CA PRO A 102 -6.26 -11.49 16.23
C PRO A 102 -7.30 -11.96 17.24
N ARG A 103 -7.43 -13.28 17.40
CA ARG A 103 -8.27 -13.85 18.45
C ARG A 103 -7.81 -13.34 19.81
N ILE A 104 -8.73 -13.17 20.77
CA ILE A 104 -8.44 -12.67 22.12
C ILE A 104 -7.33 -13.47 22.81
N GLU A 105 -7.18 -14.76 22.48
CA GLU A 105 -6.18 -15.65 23.05
C GLU A 105 -4.80 -15.54 22.39
N ALA A 106 -4.65 -14.75 21.31
CA ALA A 106 -3.37 -14.53 20.66
C ALA A 106 -2.45 -13.72 21.59
N SER A 107 -1.53 -14.42 22.25
CA SER A 107 -0.52 -13.80 23.09
C SER A 107 0.43 -12.99 22.19
N ILE A 108 0.73 -11.76 22.59
CA ILE A 108 1.71 -10.92 21.89
C ILE A 108 3.06 -11.65 21.95
N TRP A 109 3.51 -12.22 20.84
CA TRP A 109 4.84 -12.83 20.77
C TRP A 109 5.87 -11.70 20.74
N GLY A 110 6.67 -11.54 21.80
CA GLY A 110 7.79 -10.59 21.80
C GLY A 110 7.86 -9.54 22.93
N ARG A 111 7.22 -9.76 24.09
CA ARG A 111 7.73 -9.14 25.34
C ARG A 111 8.65 -10.14 26.06
N MET A 112 9.95 -10.00 25.81
CA MET A 112 11.01 -10.33 26.78
C MET A 112 11.69 -9.03 27.18
#